data_AF-A0A9X9XI60-F1
#
_entry.id   AF-A0A9X9XI60-F1
#
_cell.length_a   1.000
_cell.length_b   1.000
_cell.length_c   1.000
_cell.angle_alpha   90.00
_cell.angle_beta   90.00
_cell.angle_gamma   90.00
#
_symmetry.space_group_name_H-M   'P 1'
#
loop_
_entity.id
_entity.type
_entity.pdbx_description
1 polymer ?
#
loop_
_entity_poly.entity_id
_entity_poly.type
_entity_poly.pdbx_seq_one_letter_code
_entity_poly.pdbx_strand_id
1 'polypeptide(L)'
;MTDALAALLLVLGAAIALIAAIGVARLPDAFLRMHAATKAGVVGAGLILIGAGLAFGSGDAWLRVGLIVLFLLVTVPLSSHALGRAAYIGGAPLWAGSAEDALAGVLPRHAIDDETASPAPVQQAAAIPAPAIASMPGAPDGPARPAGPGDARGAAP
;
A
#
# COMPACT_ATOMS: atom_id res chain seq x y z
N MET A 1 34.37 -22.97 -19.24
CA MET A 1 34.70 -21.87 -18.29
C MET A 1 33.50 -20.96 -18.07
N THR A 2 32.76 -20.61 -19.13
CA THR A 2 31.50 -19.85 -19.06
C THR A 2 30.43 -20.52 -18.21
N ASP A 3 30.33 -21.85 -18.22
CA ASP A 3 29.30 -22.59 -17.46
C ASP A 3 29.47 -22.44 -15.95
N ALA A 4 30.71 -22.46 -15.46
CA ALA A 4 31.02 -22.24 -14.05
C ALA A 4 30.67 -20.81 -13.61
N LEU A 5 30.95 -19.83 -14.47
CA LEU A 5 30.58 -18.44 -14.24
C LEU A 5 29.06 -18.25 -14.25
N ALA A 6 28.36 -18.83 -15.23
CA ALA A 6 26.91 -18.80 -15.32
C ALA A 6 26.25 -19.42 -14.08
N ALA A 7 26.73 -20.59 -13.65
CA ALA A 7 26.26 -21.26 -12.43
C ALA A 7 26.49 -20.40 -11.18
N LEU A 8 27.68 -19.78 -11.06
CA LEU A 8 27.99 -18.89 -9.94
C LEU A 8 27.03 -17.69 -9.88
N LEU A 9 26.78 -17.05 -11.03
CA LEU A 9 25.86 -15.91 -11.12
C LEU A 9 24.42 -16.30 -10.77
N LEU A 10 23.96 -17.46 -11.25
CA LEU A 10 22.62 -17.98 -10.93
C LEU A 10 22.47 -18.26 -9.44
N VAL A 11 23.46 -18.92 -8.82
CA VAL A 11 23.45 -19.23 -7.38
C VAL A 11 23.50 -17.96 -6.55
N LEU A 12 24.34 -16.99 -6.91
CA LEU A 12 24.44 -15.72 -6.19
C LEU A 12 23.15 -14.91 -6.30
N GLY A 13 22.58 -14.82 -7.50
CA GLY A 13 21.30 -14.14 -7.72
C GLY A 13 20.15 -14.81 -6.95
N ALA A 14 20.10 -16.14 -6.93
CA ALA A 14 19.14 -16.90 -6.12
C ALA A 14 19.34 -16.67 -4.61
N ALA A 15 20.58 -16.60 -4.13
CA ALA A 15 20.87 -16.30 -2.73
C ALA A 15 20.39 -14.90 -2.34
N ILE A 16 20.60 -13.89 -3.19
CA ILE A 16 20.08 -12.53 -2.98
C ILE A 16 18.55 -12.53 -2.96
N ALA A 17 17.89 -13.26 -3.88
CA ALA A 17 16.44 -13.38 -3.90
C ALA A 17 15.90 -14.05 -2.62
N LEU A 18 16.58 -15.08 -2.11
CA LEU A 18 16.22 -15.74 -0.86
C LEU A 18 16.36 -14.81 0.34
N ILE A 19 17.49 -14.10 0.46
CA ILE A 19 17.72 -13.13 1.54
C ILE A 19 16.67 -12.02 1.49
N ALA A 20 16.36 -11.52 0.30
CA ALA A 20 15.33 -10.52 0.09
C ALA A 20 13.94 -11.03 0.47
N ALA A 21 13.58 -12.27 0.11
CA ALA A 21 12.31 -12.89 0.51
C ALA A 21 12.20 -13.02 2.04
N ILE A 22 13.27 -13.42 2.71
CA ILE A 22 13.34 -13.43 4.18
C ILE A 22 13.19 -12.01 4.75
N GLY A 23 13.84 -11.01 4.13
CA GLY A 23 13.71 -9.60 4.48
C GLY A 23 12.27 -9.11 4.34
N VAL A 24 11.59 -9.44 3.25
CA VAL A 24 10.17 -9.13 3.07
C VAL A 24 9.31 -9.83 4.12
N ALA A 25 9.64 -11.06 4.53
CA ALA A 25 8.85 -11.76 5.55
C ALA A 25 9.07 -11.22 6.97
N ARG A 26 10.29 -10.78 7.31
CA ARG A 26 10.70 -10.48 8.70
C ARG A 26 10.87 -9.00 9.04
N LEU A 27 11.06 -8.10 8.07
CA LEU A 27 11.32 -6.70 8.36
C LEU A 27 10.07 -6.01 8.95
N PRO A 28 10.24 -5.15 9.96
CA PRO A 28 9.14 -4.64 10.79
C PRO A 28 8.30 -3.55 10.12
N ASP A 29 8.80 -2.92 9.06
CA ASP A 29 8.18 -1.77 8.39
C ASP A 29 8.05 -2.02 6.89
N ALA A 30 6.96 -1.54 6.29
CA ALA A 30 6.70 -1.54 4.86
C ALA A 30 7.87 -0.98 4.03
N PHE A 31 8.50 0.12 4.46
CA PHE A 31 9.63 0.72 3.71
C PHE A 31 10.85 -0.19 3.69
N LEU A 32 11.15 -0.84 4.83
CA LEU A 32 12.23 -1.82 4.92
C LEU A 32 11.94 -3.06 4.08
N ARG A 33 10.69 -3.55 4.09
CA ARG A 33 10.24 -4.67 3.26
C ARG A 33 10.35 -4.33 1.76
N MET A 34 9.97 -3.13 1.36
CA MET A 34 10.13 -2.63 -0.02
C MET A 34 11.61 -2.57 -0.42
N HIS A 35 12.48 -2.11 0.46
CA HIS A 35 13.91 -2.09 0.20
C HIS A 35 14.49 -3.51 0.01
N ALA A 36 14.04 -4.48 0.81
CA ALA A 36 14.39 -5.88 0.59
C ALA A 36 13.87 -6.40 -0.76
N ALA A 37 12.61 -6.13 -1.10
CA ALA A 37 11.99 -6.56 -2.36
C ALA A 37 12.71 -5.99 -3.60
N THR A 38 13.10 -4.71 -3.56
CA THR A 38 13.80 -4.06 -4.68
C THR A 38 15.21 -4.63 -4.91
N LYS A 39 15.92 -5.07 -3.86
CA LYS A 39 17.19 -5.79 -4.00
C LYS A 39 17.06 -7.11 -4.76
N ALA A 40 15.99 -7.87 -4.51
CA ALA A 40 15.69 -9.06 -5.32
C ALA A 40 15.45 -8.70 -6.79
N GLY A 41 14.69 -7.65 -7.05
CA GLY A 41 14.33 -7.24 -8.40
C GLY A 41 15.49 -6.72 -9.24
N VAL A 42 16.41 -5.93 -8.67
CA VAL A 42 17.53 -5.34 -9.43
C VAL A 42 18.76 -6.25 -9.41
N VAL A 43 19.27 -6.56 -8.22
CA VAL A 43 20.53 -7.30 -8.06
C VAL A 43 20.30 -8.79 -8.25
N GLY A 44 19.27 -9.36 -7.59
CA GLY A 44 18.97 -10.79 -7.70
C GLY A 44 18.61 -11.20 -9.13
N ALA A 45 17.58 -10.58 -9.71
CA ALA A 45 17.16 -10.88 -11.07
C ALA A 45 18.23 -10.48 -12.10
N GLY A 46 18.95 -9.37 -11.91
CA GLY A 46 20.05 -8.97 -12.79
C GLY A 46 21.14 -10.03 -12.90
N LEU A 47 21.60 -10.58 -11.76
CA LEU A 47 22.58 -11.67 -11.74
C LEU A 47 22.06 -12.93 -12.42
N ILE A 48 20.81 -13.30 -12.18
CA ILE A 48 20.17 -14.47 -12.80
C ILE A 48 20.09 -14.30 -14.32
N LEU A 49 19.68 -13.12 -14.80
CA LEU A 49 19.53 -12.83 -16.23
C LEU A 49 20.88 -12.82 -16.95
N ILE A 50 21.92 -12.23 -16.34
CA ILE A 50 23.28 -12.28 -16.90
C ILE A 50 23.79 -13.72 -16.93
N GLY A 51 23.56 -14.50 -15.86
CA GLY A 51 23.89 -15.92 -15.82
C GLY A 51 23.18 -16.73 -16.92
N ALA A 52 21.89 -16.45 -17.15
CA ALA A 52 21.12 -17.06 -18.24
C ALA A 52 21.67 -16.65 -19.62
N GLY A 53 22.01 -15.37 -19.82
CA GLY A 53 22.63 -14.89 -21.06
C GLY A 53 23.95 -15.60 -21.38
N LEU A 54 24.78 -15.84 -20.36
CA LEU A 54 26.02 -16.62 -20.48
C LEU A 54 25.77 -18.10 -20.75
N ALA A 55 24.73 -18.70 -20.16
CA ALA A 55 24.39 -20.10 -20.34
C ALA A 55 23.87 -20.41 -21.76
N PHE A 56 23.06 -19.52 -22.32
CA PHE A 56 22.55 -19.69 -23.69
C PHE A 56 23.52 -19.18 -24.77
N GLY A 57 24.29 -18.13 -24.47
CA GLY A 57 25.37 -17.62 -25.31
C GLY A 57 24.97 -17.04 -26.69
N SER A 58 23.69 -17.07 -27.06
CA SER A 58 23.20 -16.58 -28.35
C SER A 58 22.90 -15.09 -28.36
N GLY A 59 23.01 -14.44 -29.52
CA GLY A 59 22.68 -13.01 -29.68
C GLY A 59 21.22 -12.69 -29.31
N ASP A 60 20.29 -13.58 -29.63
CA ASP A 60 18.87 -13.46 -29.24
C ASP A 60 18.69 -13.52 -27.71
N ALA A 61 19.44 -14.39 -27.02
CA ALA A 61 19.39 -14.48 -25.57
C ALA A 61 19.85 -13.17 -24.92
N TRP A 62 20.96 -12.60 -25.39
CA TRP A 62 21.46 -11.32 -24.88
C TRP A 62 20.52 -10.15 -25.17
N LEU A 63 19.84 -10.16 -26.32
CA LEU A 63 18.82 -9.16 -26.64
C LEU A 63 17.66 -9.23 -25.65
N ARG A 64 17.12 -10.43 -25.38
CA ARG A 64 16.05 -10.64 -24.39
C ARG A 64 16.50 -10.22 -22.98
N VAL A 65 17.69 -10.62 -22.57
CA VAL A 65 18.27 -10.24 -21.27
C VAL A 65 18.37 -8.71 -21.15
N GLY A 66 18.88 -8.03 -22.17
CA GLY A 66 18.97 -6.56 -22.20
C GLY A 66 17.61 -5.88 -22.08
N LEU A 67 16.61 -6.38 -22.81
CA LEU A 67 15.23 -5.86 -22.74
C LEU A 67 14.61 -6.06 -21.35
N ILE A 68 14.79 -7.24 -20.75
CA ILE A 68 14.26 -7.52 -19.40
C ILE A 68 14.97 -6.64 -18.36
N VAL A 69 16.29 -6.49 -18.42
CA VAL A 69 17.04 -5.65 -17.49
C VAL A 69 16.63 -4.18 -17.62
N LEU A 70 16.51 -3.67 -18.85
CA LEU A 70 16.04 -2.31 -19.10
C LEU A 70 14.64 -2.10 -18.52
N PHE A 71 13.73 -3.04 -18.78
CA PHE A 71 12.37 -2.99 -18.25
C PHE A 71 12.39 -2.96 -16.71
N LEU A 72 13.12 -3.88 -16.07
CA LEU A 72 13.23 -3.92 -14.60
C LEU A 72 13.84 -2.65 -14.02
N LEU A 73 14.87 -2.07 -14.65
CA LEU A 73 15.51 -0.85 -14.18
C LEU A 73 14.59 0.37 -14.21
N VAL A 74 13.61 0.39 -15.11
CA VAL A 74 12.58 1.45 -15.13
C VAL A 74 11.44 1.09 -14.18
N THR A 75 10.93 -0.14 -14.24
CA THR A 75 9.76 -0.57 -13.47
C THR A 75 10.04 -0.56 -11.97
N VAL A 76 11.19 -1.07 -11.52
CA VAL A 76 11.46 -1.22 -10.08
C VAL A 76 11.49 0.12 -9.33
N PRO A 77 12.20 1.17 -9.80
CA PRO A 77 12.17 2.48 -9.16
C PRO A 77 10.81 3.17 -9.24
N LEU A 78 10.12 3.08 -10.38
CA LEU A 78 8.78 3.67 -10.54
C LEU A 78 7.78 3.02 -9.58
N SER A 79 7.74 1.69 -9.52
CA SER A 79 6.90 0.94 -8.61
C SER A 79 7.25 1.23 -7.15
N SER A 80 8.54 1.28 -6.79
CA SER A 80 8.96 1.59 -5.42
C SER A 80 8.60 3.02 -5.01
N HIS A 81 8.71 3.99 -5.90
CA HIS A 81 8.33 5.37 -5.60
C HIS A 81 6.82 5.50 -5.38
N ALA A 82 6.02 4.93 -6.29
CA ALA A 82 4.57 4.94 -6.18
C ALA A 82 4.09 4.21 -4.92
N LEU A 83 4.66 3.03 -4.64
CA LEU A 83 4.32 2.23 -3.46
C LEU A 83 4.76 2.92 -2.17
N GLY A 84 5.91 3.59 -2.16
CA GLY A 84 6.40 4.31 -0.98
C GLY A 84 5.54 5.53 -0.66
N ARG A 85 5.14 6.29 -1.68
CA ARG A 85 4.21 7.40 -1.52
C ARG A 85 2.83 6.93 -1.04
N ALA A 86 2.32 5.83 -1.62
CA ALA A 86 1.05 5.25 -1.20
C ALA A 86 1.11 4.70 0.24
N ALA A 87 2.19 4.02 0.62
CA ALA A 87 2.38 3.50 1.98
C ALA A 87 2.46 4.65 2.99
N TYR A 88 3.19 5.72 2.68
CA TYR A 88 3.29 6.88 3.55
C TYR A 88 1.94 7.60 3.71
N ILE A 89 1.28 7.97 2.60
CA ILE A 89 -0.01 8.67 2.62
C ILE A 89 -1.10 7.81 3.28
N GLY A 90 -1.07 6.50 3.05
CA GLY A 90 -1.99 5.53 3.62
C GLY A 90 -1.72 5.21 5.10
N GLY A 91 -0.73 5.84 5.73
CA GLY A 91 -0.51 5.74 7.17
C GLY A 91 0.23 4.49 7.61
N ALA A 92 0.97 3.81 6.73
CA ALA A 92 1.77 2.65 7.11
C ALA A 92 2.70 2.99 8.29
N PRO A 93 2.81 2.13 9.32
CA PRO A 93 3.60 2.42 10.50
C PRO A 93 5.08 2.52 10.13
N LEU A 94 5.75 3.57 10.61
CA LEU A 94 7.21 3.69 10.47
C LEU A 94 7.88 2.81 11.52
N TRP A 95 9.07 2.30 11.20
CA TRP A 95 9.88 1.59 12.17
C TRP A 95 10.23 2.49 13.37
N ALA A 96 10.04 2.02 14.60
CA ALA A 96 10.32 2.79 15.82
C ALA A 96 11.78 3.27 15.95
N GLY A 97 12.72 2.65 15.23
CA GLY A 97 14.13 3.07 15.17
C GLY A 97 14.44 4.14 14.13
N SER A 98 13.45 4.66 13.40
CA SER A 98 13.67 5.77 12.46
C SER A 98 14.02 7.04 13.21
N ALA A 99 15.17 7.63 12.91
CA ALA A 99 15.65 8.83 13.59
C ALA A 99 14.76 10.05 13.32
N GLU A 100 14.29 10.23 12.08
CA GLU A 100 13.52 11.40 11.66
C GLU A 100 12.47 11.01 10.59
N ASP A 101 11.32 11.69 10.62
CA ASP A 101 10.31 11.66 9.56
C ASP A 101 10.38 12.97 8.76
N ALA A 102 11.19 12.98 7.70
CA ALA A 102 11.38 14.15 6.85
C ALA A 102 10.13 14.51 6.01
N LEU A 103 9.15 13.62 5.91
CA LEU A 103 7.91 13.85 5.17
C LEU A 103 6.78 14.37 6.08
N ALA A 104 7.00 14.42 7.40
CA ALA A 104 6.04 14.95 8.35
C ALA A 104 5.71 16.42 8.02
N GLY A 105 4.41 16.71 7.84
CA GLY A 105 3.94 18.05 7.46
C GLY A 105 4.15 18.43 5.99
N VAL A 106 4.94 17.67 5.21
CA VAL A 106 5.11 17.87 3.76
C VAL A 106 4.07 17.09 2.97
N LEU A 107 3.82 15.84 3.36
CA LEU A 107 2.83 14.97 2.73
C LEU A 107 1.67 14.67 3.70
N PRO A 108 0.41 14.69 3.22
CA PRO A 108 -0.73 14.31 4.02
C PRO A 108 -0.64 12.82 4.36
N ARG A 109 -0.59 12.51 5.65
CA ARG A 109 -0.56 11.15 6.18
C ARG A 109 -1.89 10.89 6.87
N HIS A 110 -2.62 9.89 6.38
CA HIS A 110 -3.83 9.45 7.06
C HIS A 110 -3.40 8.72 8.32
N ALA A 111 -3.94 9.11 9.47
CA ALA A 111 -3.90 8.23 10.63
C ALA A 111 -4.72 7.00 10.22
N ILE A 112 -4.11 5.81 10.25
CA ILE A 112 -4.94 4.61 10.32
C ILE A 112 -5.57 4.69 11.70
N ASP A 113 -6.85 5.05 11.76
CA ASP A 113 -7.62 5.01 12.99
C ASP A 113 -7.43 3.60 13.55
N ASP A 114 -6.73 3.51 14.68
CA ASP A 114 -6.43 2.27 15.38
C ASP A 114 -7.74 1.77 16.02
N GLU A 115 -8.75 1.42 15.21
CA GLU A 115 -10.01 0.81 15.67
C GLU A 115 -9.75 -0.58 16.32
N THR A 116 -8.50 -1.06 16.28
CA THR A 116 -8.06 -2.31 16.89
C THR A 116 -7.20 -2.16 18.16
N ALA A 117 -6.83 -0.94 18.59
CA ALA A 117 -5.93 -0.77 19.76
C ALA A 117 -6.61 -0.44 21.10
N SER A 118 -7.82 0.11 21.13
CA SER A 118 -8.66 0.22 22.35
C SER A 118 -10.02 0.85 22.00
N PRO A 119 -11.18 0.31 22.45
CA PRO A 119 -12.46 0.97 22.27
C PRO A 119 -12.56 2.15 23.25
N ALA A 120 -12.05 3.31 22.86
CA ALA A 120 -12.42 4.58 23.48
C ALA A 120 -13.76 5.06 22.91
N PRO A 121 -14.63 5.70 23.71
CA PRO A 121 -16.06 5.74 23.47
C PRO A 121 -16.39 6.53 22.21
N VAL A 122 -17.37 6.05 21.46
CA VAL A 122 -18.05 6.79 20.40
C VAL A 122 -18.64 8.07 20.99
N GLN A 123 -17.84 9.14 21.05
CA GLN A 123 -18.24 10.47 21.47
C GLN A 123 -18.06 11.46 20.33
N GLN A 124 -18.48 11.05 19.13
CA GLN A 124 -18.68 11.95 18.00
C GLN A 124 -19.89 11.54 17.15
N ALA A 125 -20.96 11.09 17.81
CA ALA A 125 -22.31 11.27 17.30
C ALA A 125 -22.78 12.68 17.67
N ALA A 126 -22.11 13.71 17.14
CA ALA A 126 -22.51 15.10 17.33
C ALA A 126 -22.82 15.73 15.96
N ALA A 127 -24.12 15.75 15.68
CA ALA A 127 -24.81 16.67 14.77
C ALA A 127 -24.35 16.66 13.30
N ILE A 128 -25.01 15.84 12.48
CA ILE A 128 -25.32 16.25 11.11
C ILE A 128 -26.35 17.38 11.25
N PRO A 129 -26.04 18.65 10.89
CA PRO A 129 -27.07 19.67 10.85
C PRO A 129 -28.06 19.30 9.74
N ALA A 130 -29.34 19.21 10.10
CA ALA A 130 -30.43 18.95 9.16
C ALA A 130 -30.41 19.98 8.02
N PRO A 131 -30.70 19.57 6.76
CA PRO A 131 -30.69 20.49 5.64
C PRO A 131 -31.72 21.61 5.85
N ALA A 132 -31.27 22.85 5.62
CA ALA A 132 -32.03 24.08 5.77
C ALA A 132 -33.10 24.24 4.67
N ILE A 133 -34.10 23.36 4.64
CA ILE A 133 -35.25 23.41 3.71
C ILE A 133 -36.56 23.81 4.40
N ALA A 134 -36.55 24.08 5.71
CA ALA A 134 -37.77 24.34 6.50
C ALA A 134 -38.21 25.81 6.57
N SER A 135 -37.54 26.75 5.88
CA SER A 135 -37.78 28.20 6.03
C SER A 135 -38.01 28.97 4.73
N MET A 136 -38.52 28.32 3.68
CA MET A 136 -39.11 29.06 2.55
C MET A 136 -40.57 29.44 2.87
N PRO A 137 -40.94 30.73 2.81
CA PRO A 137 -42.34 31.15 2.93
C PRO A 137 -43.12 30.65 1.69
N GLY A 138 -44.13 29.80 1.89
CA GLY A 138 -45.04 29.34 0.83
C GLY A 138 -44.96 27.87 0.42
N ALA A 139 -44.36 26.99 1.22
CA ALA A 139 -44.42 25.55 0.97
C ALA A 139 -45.89 25.05 1.06
N PRO A 140 -46.41 24.33 0.05
CA PRO A 140 -47.77 23.78 0.10
C PRO A 140 -47.87 22.76 1.23
N ASP A 141 -48.93 22.84 2.03
CA ASP A 141 -49.21 21.90 3.12
C ASP A 141 -49.18 20.46 2.57
N GLY A 142 -48.13 19.72 2.93
CA GLY A 142 -48.01 18.31 2.60
C GLY A 142 -49.14 17.51 3.26
N PRO A 143 -49.60 16.41 2.65
CA PRO A 143 -50.75 15.67 3.16
C PRO A 143 -50.48 15.16 4.57
N ALA A 144 -51.49 15.31 5.43
CA ALA A 144 -51.47 14.87 6.82
C ALA A 144 -50.95 13.43 6.92
N ARG A 145 -49.90 13.24 7.72
CA ARG A 145 -49.39 11.89 8.03
C ARG A 145 -50.51 11.06 8.64
N PRO A 146 -50.75 9.83 8.18
CA PRO A 146 -51.69 8.93 8.84
C PRO A 146 -51.18 8.61 10.25
N ALA A 147 -52.08 8.70 11.23
CA ALA A 147 -51.81 8.34 12.62
C ALA A 147 -51.35 6.88 12.70
N GLY A 148 -50.19 6.65 13.34
CA GLY A 148 -49.66 5.32 13.54
C GLY A 148 -50.47 4.54 14.60
N PRO A 149 -50.44 3.20 14.60
CA PRO A 149 -51.29 2.36 15.47
C PRO A 149 -50.93 2.37 16.97
N GLY A 150 -50.20 3.38 17.46
CA GLY A 150 -49.65 3.44 18.82
C GLY A 150 -50.31 4.42 19.78
N ASP A 151 -51.07 5.40 19.30
CA ASP A 151 -51.48 6.56 20.11
C ASP A 151 -52.82 6.41 20.87
N ALA A 152 -53.41 5.22 20.90
CA ALA A 152 -54.72 4.99 21.53
C ALA A 152 -54.66 4.32 22.92
N ARG A 153 -53.63 4.59 23.75
CA ARG A 153 -53.54 4.04 25.13
C ARG A 153 -53.31 5.09 26.21
N GLY A 154 -53.97 6.24 26.14
CA GLY A 154 -53.81 7.25 27.18
C GLY A 154 -54.79 8.40 27.16
N ALA A 155 -56.09 8.14 27.02
CA ALA A 155 -57.12 9.11 27.41
C ALA A 155 -58.52 8.46 27.43
N ALA A 156 -58.99 8.10 28.62
CA ALA A 156 -60.40 8.14 28.97
C ALA A 156 -60.53 8.22 30.51
N PRO A 157 -61.56 8.95 31.00
CA PRO A 157 -61.60 9.61 32.32
C PRO A 157 -61.90 8.70 33.52
#